data_AF-A0A5B6YI01-F1
#
_entry.id   AF-A0A5B6YI01-F1
#
_cell.length_a   1.000
_cell.length_b   1.000
_cell.length_c   1.000
_cell.angle_alpha   90.00
_cell.angle_beta   90.00
_cell.angle_gamma   90.00
#
_symmetry.space_group_name_H-M   'P 1'
#
loop_
_entity.id
_entity.type
_entity.pdbx_description
1 polymer ?
#
loop_
_entity_poly.entity_id
_entity_poly.type
_entity_poly.pdbx_seq_one_letter_code
_entity_poly.pdbx_strand_id
1 'polypeptide(L)'
;SFNEGSEVKRRGGLHVIGTSLHESRRIDNQLRGRAGRQGDPGSTRFMVSLQDEMFQKFNFDTEWAVKLISRITNDEDIPIEGDAIVKQLLALQINAEKYFFGIRKSLVEFDEVLEVQRKHVYALRQLILTGDSESCSQHIFQYMQAVVDEIIFGNVDPLKHPSSWSLGKLLKELNGIAGKILDGSFSGITEEDLLKSLAQLHKLSSVDINDFYLPNLPKPPNAFRGICRKNSSLKRWLAICCDDSTKDGRYRATTNLLRKYLGDFIIASYLDVVQESGYDDAYVKEIERAVLVKTLDCFWRDHLVNMNRLSSAVNVRSFGHRNPLEEYKIDGCRFFISMLSATRRLTVESLLRYWSSPMESQELYVL
;
A
#
# COMPACT_ATOMS: atom_id res chain seq x y z
N SER A 1 27.68 27.73 -48.46
CA SER A 1 27.58 26.46 -47.69
C SER A 1 28.81 25.54 -47.83
N PHE A 2 29.06 24.86 -48.96
CA PHE A 2 30.19 23.91 -49.06
C PHE A 2 31.58 24.57 -48.87
N ASN A 3 31.82 25.73 -49.49
CA ASN A 3 33.08 26.47 -49.32
C ASN A 3 33.31 26.96 -47.89
N GLU A 4 32.25 27.36 -47.19
CA GLU A 4 32.32 27.82 -45.79
C GLU A 4 32.63 26.64 -44.85
N GLY A 5 32.01 25.48 -45.07
CA GLY A 5 32.29 24.28 -44.30
C GLY A 5 33.76 23.84 -44.42
N SER A 6 34.30 23.83 -45.64
CA SER A 6 35.71 23.51 -45.87
C SER A 6 36.67 24.55 -45.26
N GLU A 7 36.32 25.84 -45.30
CA GLU A 7 37.09 26.91 -44.66
C GLU A 7 37.09 26.80 -43.13
N VAL A 8 35.93 26.50 -42.53
CA VAL A 8 35.81 26.25 -41.09
C VAL A 8 36.66 25.05 -40.68
N LYS A 9 36.66 23.95 -41.46
CA LYS A 9 37.54 22.80 -41.20
C LYS A 9 39.02 23.18 -41.28
N ARG A 10 39.43 23.98 -42.28
CA ARG A 10 40.81 24.50 -42.38
C ARG A 10 41.23 25.34 -41.17
N ARG A 11 40.28 26.03 -40.54
CA ARG A 11 40.52 26.84 -39.32
C ARG A 11 40.43 26.05 -38.00
N GLY A 12 40.38 24.72 -38.05
CA GLY A 12 40.33 23.87 -36.85
C GLY A 12 38.92 23.50 -36.38
N GLY A 13 37.89 23.89 -37.14
CA GLY A 13 36.50 23.49 -36.93
C GLY A 13 35.81 24.19 -35.75
N LEU A 14 34.78 23.53 -35.20
CA LEU A 14 34.00 24.08 -34.09
C LEU A 14 34.81 24.05 -32.79
N HIS A 15 35.00 25.23 -32.18
CA HIS A 15 35.54 25.35 -30.84
C HIS A 15 34.39 25.50 -29.83
N VAL A 16 34.32 24.59 -28.87
CA VAL A 16 33.31 24.61 -27.80
C VAL A 16 33.97 25.04 -26.51
N ILE A 17 33.40 26.05 -25.84
CA ILE A 17 33.88 26.54 -24.56
C ILE A 17 32.85 26.18 -23.48
N GLY A 18 33.26 25.41 -22.49
CA GLY A 18 32.51 25.19 -21.26
C GLY A 18 32.92 26.27 -20.26
N THR A 19 31.98 27.08 -19.80
CA THR A 19 32.24 28.19 -18.87
C THR A 19 32.31 27.75 -17.40
N SER A 20 31.85 26.54 -17.11
CA SER A 20 31.90 25.89 -15.80
C SER A 20 31.80 24.38 -15.96
N LEU A 21 32.03 23.64 -14.88
CA LEU A 21 31.79 22.19 -14.83
C LEU A 21 30.41 21.88 -14.28
N HIS A 22 29.69 20.98 -14.94
CA HIS A 22 28.46 20.44 -14.38
C HIS A 22 28.79 19.39 -13.31
N GLU A 23 27.88 19.20 -12.36
CA GLU A 23 27.93 18.12 -11.36
C GLU A 23 27.85 16.71 -11.98
N SER A 24 27.52 16.63 -13.28
CA SER A 24 27.39 15.38 -14.03
C SER A 24 28.23 15.45 -15.29
N ARG A 25 29.20 14.55 -15.38
CA ARG A 25 30.14 14.43 -16.50
C ARG A 25 29.42 14.10 -17.80
N ARG A 26 28.26 13.47 -17.73
CA ARG A 26 27.42 13.19 -18.89
C ARG A 26 27.05 14.47 -19.64
N ILE A 27 26.69 15.55 -18.94
CA ILE A 27 26.30 16.82 -19.56
C ILE A 27 27.52 17.49 -20.19
N ASP A 28 28.66 17.50 -19.50
CA ASP A 28 29.91 18.04 -20.04
C ASP A 28 30.37 17.26 -21.29
N ASN A 29 30.23 15.93 -21.28
CA ASN A 29 30.54 15.10 -22.44
C ASN A 29 29.56 15.33 -23.61
N GLN A 30 28.29 15.65 -23.34
CA GLN A 30 27.36 16.07 -24.38
C GLN A 30 27.78 17.39 -25.02
N LEU A 31 28.31 18.33 -24.23
CA LEU A 31 28.85 19.60 -24.73
C LEU A 31 30.12 19.37 -25.57
N ARG A 32 31.07 18.55 -25.08
CA ARG A 32 32.27 18.11 -25.84
C ARG A 32 31.90 17.48 -27.18
N GLY A 33 30.91 16.59 -27.18
CA GLY A 33 30.46 15.87 -28.37
C GLY A 33 29.77 16.73 -29.44
N ARG A 34 29.60 18.04 -29.22
CA ARG A 34 29.16 18.98 -30.26
C ARG A 34 30.26 19.29 -31.26
N ALA A 35 31.53 19.31 -30.82
CA ALA A 35 32.70 19.40 -31.69
C ALA A 35 33.11 18.00 -32.18
N GLY A 36 33.86 17.93 -33.29
CA GLY A 36 34.47 16.66 -33.72
C GLY A 36 33.53 15.64 -34.36
N ARG A 37 32.35 16.05 -34.82
CA ARG A 37 31.35 15.11 -35.37
C ARG A 37 31.84 14.52 -36.70
N GLN A 38 31.63 13.21 -36.89
CA GLN A 38 32.02 12.48 -38.11
C GLN A 38 33.50 12.63 -38.50
N GLY A 39 34.39 12.86 -37.53
CA GLY A 39 35.82 13.03 -37.77
C GLY A 39 36.22 14.43 -38.22
N ASP A 40 35.30 15.40 -38.19
CA ASP A 40 35.63 16.81 -38.44
C ASP A 40 36.62 17.33 -37.38
N PRO A 41 37.49 18.28 -37.74
CA PRO A 41 38.30 18.96 -36.74
C PRO A 41 37.41 19.74 -35.78
N GLY A 42 37.81 19.80 -34.52
CA GLY A 42 37.09 20.50 -33.48
C GLY A 42 37.88 20.46 -32.18
N SER A 43 37.59 21.39 -31.29
CA SER A 43 38.27 21.46 -30.00
C SER A 43 37.28 21.84 -28.90
N THR A 44 37.60 21.46 -27.68
CA THR A 44 36.80 21.83 -26.51
C THR A 44 37.72 22.27 -25.39
N ARG A 45 37.40 23.39 -24.76
CA ARG A 45 38.11 23.92 -23.59
C ARG A 45 37.11 24.23 -22.48
N PHE A 46 37.39 23.76 -21.28
CA PHE A 46 36.61 24.09 -20.09
C PHE A 46 37.39 25.11 -19.27
N MET A 47 36.70 26.18 -18.88
CA MET A 47 37.17 27.18 -17.93
C MET A 47 36.42 26.94 -16.63
N VAL A 48 37.14 26.95 -15.51
CA VAL A 48 36.60 26.53 -14.21
C VAL A 48 37.15 27.47 -13.16
N SER A 49 36.28 27.98 -12.30
CA SER A 49 36.68 28.76 -11.13
C SER A 49 36.43 27.95 -9.86
N LEU A 50 37.33 28.06 -8.87
CA LEU A 50 37.08 27.49 -7.54
C LEU A 50 35.88 28.14 -6.83
N GLN A 51 35.44 29.31 -7.31
CA GLN A 51 34.25 29.98 -6.82
C GLN A 51 32.95 29.47 -7.47
N ASP A 52 33.02 28.54 -8.43
CA ASP A 52 31.83 28.00 -9.08
C ASP A 52 30.94 27.22 -8.08
N GLU A 53 29.63 27.25 -8.34
CA GLU A 53 28.59 26.65 -7.48
C GLU A 53 28.85 25.17 -7.14
N MET A 54 29.44 24.42 -8.07
CA MET A 54 29.79 23.01 -7.87
C MET A 54 30.80 22.82 -6.73
N PHE A 55 31.78 23.71 -6.57
CA PHE A 55 32.75 23.60 -5.48
C PHE A 55 32.16 24.08 -4.15
N GLN A 56 31.29 25.11 -4.20
CA GLN A 56 30.63 25.64 -3.02
C GLN A 56 29.62 24.65 -2.41
N LYS A 57 28.77 24.03 -3.23
CA LYS A 57 27.68 23.13 -2.78
C LYS A 57 28.16 21.90 -2.03
N PHE A 58 29.28 21.34 -2.48
CA PHE A 58 29.75 20.06 -1.96
C PHE A 58 30.74 20.19 -0.81
N ASN A 59 31.09 21.44 -0.44
CA ASN A 59 32.10 21.76 0.58
C ASN A 59 33.31 20.83 0.47
N PHE A 60 33.72 20.52 -0.76
CA PHE A 60 34.87 19.66 -1.00
C PHE A 60 36.07 20.34 -0.36
N ASP A 61 36.96 19.55 0.23
CA ASP A 61 38.26 20.05 0.64
C ASP A 61 38.96 20.57 -0.63
N THR A 62 38.86 21.89 -0.82
CA THR A 62 39.51 22.64 -1.90
C THR A 62 40.78 23.29 -1.38
N GLU A 63 41.16 23.06 -0.12
CA GLU A 63 42.39 23.63 0.44
C GLU A 63 43.61 23.15 -0.33
N TRP A 64 43.63 21.88 -0.77
CA TRP A 64 44.70 21.38 -1.62
C TRP A 64 44.78 22.15 -2.94
N ALA A 65 43.65 22.50 -3.54
CA ALA A 65 43.57 23.21 -4.80
C ALA A 65 44.03 24.66 -4.62
N VAL A 66 43.55 25.34 -3.58
CA VAL A 66 43.98 26.69 -3.22
C VAL A 66 45.49 26.72 -2.91
N LYS A 67 46.01 25.78 -2.12
CA LYS A 67 47.45 25.65 -1.79
C LYS A 67 48.33 25.30 -2.99
N LEU A 68 47.79 24.57 -3.97
CA LEU A 68 48.49 24.22 -5.20
C LEU A 68 48.53 25.42 -6.16
N ILE A 69 47.39 26.11 -6.32
CA ILE A 69 47.24 27.29 -7.16
C ILE A 69 48.17 28.40 -6.66
N SER A 70 48.12 28.74 -5.37
CA SER A 70 48.97 29.80 -4.81
C SER A 70 50.46 29.53 -4.95
N ARG A 71 50.88 28.26 -4.86
CA ARG A 71 52.28 27.86 -5.08
C ARG A 71 52.72 27.97 -6.54
N ILE A 72 51.81 27.80 -7.49
CA ILE A 72 52.13 27.80 -8.92
C ILE A 72 52.06 29.23 -9.49
N THR A 73 51.07 30.02 -9.07
CA THR A 73 50.80 31.33 -9.66
C THR A 73 51.37 32.49 -8.86
N ASN A 74 51.86 32.27 -7.63
CA ASN A 74 52.36 33.33 -6.76
C ASN A 74 51.34 34.50 -6.63
N ASP A 75 50.05 34.16 -6.59
CA ASP A 75 48.89 35.05 -6.56
C ASP A 75 48.69 35.98 -7.78
N GLU A 76 49.28 35.64 -8.93
CA GLU A 76 48.98 36.29 -10.22
C GLU A 76 47.82 35.57 -10.96
N ASP A 77 47.02 36.33 -11.72
CA ASP A 77 45.89 35.82 -12.54
C ASP A 77 46.37 35.09 -13.81
N ILE A 78 47.08 33.97 -13.62
CA ILE A 78 47.63 33.15 -14.71
C ILE A 78 46.76 31.89 -14.90
N PRO A 79 46.36 31.54 -16.13
CA PRO A 79 45.63 30.30 -16.39
C PRO A 79 46.53 29.09 -16.12
N ILE A 80 46.04 28.16 -15.30
CA ILE A 80 46.77 26.94 -14.96
C ILE A 80 46.24 25.79 -15.83
N GLU A 81 47.15 25.16 -16.57
CA GLU A 81 46.87 23.95 -17.33
C GLU A 81 47.73 22.79 -16.80
N GLY A 82 47.12 21.64 -16.51
CA GLY A 82 47.84 20.48 -16.03
C GLY A 82 46.98 19.22 -15.90
N ASP A 83 47.48 18.09 -16.41
CA ASP A 83 46.77 16.80 -16.40
C ASP A 83 46.44 16.32 -14.96
N ALA A 84 47.31 16.64 -13.99
CA ALA A 84 47.07 16.33 -12.58
C ALA A 84 45.83 17.06 -12.03
N ILE A 85 45.63 18.33 -12.39
CA ILE A 85 44.47 19.12 -11.95
C ILE A 85 43.20 18.58 -12.61
N VAL A 86 43.25 18.26 -13.90
CA VAL A 86 42.12 17.66 -14.63
C VAL A 86 41.69 16.34 -13.96
N LYS A 87 42.64 15.48 -13.57
CA LYS A 87 42.35 14.23 -12.85
C LYS A 87 41.67 14.46 -11.50
N GLN A 88 42.11 15.46 -10.74
CA GLN A 88 41.51 15.80 -9.45
C GLN A 88 40.10 16.39 -9.62
N LEU A 89 39.90 17.30 -10.58
CA LEU A 89 38.58 17.84 -10.93
C LEU A 89 37.60 16.73 -11.34
N LEU A 90 38.07 15.75 -12.14
CA LEU A 90 37.28 14.59 -12.51
C LEU A 90 36.88 13.75 -11.29
N ALA A 91 37.78 13.60 -10.31
CA ALA A 91 37.47 12.90 -9.06
C ALA A 91 36.38 13.61 -8.25
N LEU A 92 36.40 14.95 -8.18
CA LEU A 92 35.35 15.74 -7.56
C LEU A 92 33.99 15.55 -8.26
N GLN A 93 33.97 15.58 -9.60
CA GLN A 93 32.74 15.30 -10.36
C GLN A 93 32.22 13.87 -10.10
N ILE A 94 33.11 12.87 -10.03
CA ILE A 94 32.72 11.49 -9.69
C ILE A 94 32.09 11.44 -8.29
N ASN A 95 32.64 12.17 -7.33
CA ASN A 95 32.10 12.23 -5.97
C ASN A 95 30.73 12.92 -5.92
N ALA A 96 30.54 14.02 -6.66
CA ALA A 96 29.24 14.67 -6.82
C ALA A 96 28.21 13.73 -7.47
N GLU A 97 28.59 13.00 -8.52
CA GLU A 97 27.75 11.99 -9.15
C GLU A 97 27.33 10.88 -8.16
N LYS A 98 28.29 10.39 -7.36
CA LYS A 98 28.02 9.39 -6.31
C LYS A 98 27.07 9.91 -5.24
N TYR A 99 27.21 11.16 -4.82
CA TYR A 99 26.32 11.79 -3.85
C TYR A 99 24.87 11.81 -4.37
N PHE A 100 24.64 12.36 -5.58
CA PHE A 100 23.30 12.38 -6.16
C PHE A 100 22.78 10.98 -6.52
N PHE A 101 23.66 10.06 -6.90
CA PHE A 101 23.28 8.66 -7.08
C PHE A 101 22.76 8.06 -5.78
N GLY A 102 23.42 8.34 -4.64
CA GLY A 102 22.95 7.92 -3.31
C GLY A 102 21.55 8.44 -2.99
N ILE A 103 21.30 9.73 -3.22
CA ILE A 103 19.96 10.34 -3.02
C ILE A 103 18.92 9.65 -3.90
N ARG A 104 19.20 9.52 -5.20
CA ARG A 104 18.27 8.87 -6.15
C ARG A 104 18.01 7.41 -5.80
N LYS A 105 19.05 6.68 -5.39
CA LYS A 105 18.92 5.29 -4.95
C LYS A 105 17.99 5.20 -3.75
N SER A 106 18.18 6.05 -2.74
CA SER A 106 17.30 6.10 -1.59
C SER A 106 15.86 6.41 -2.00
N LEU A 107 15.62 7.40 -2.85
CA LEU A 107 14.28 7.72 -3.37
C LEU A 107 13.62 6.52 -4.07
N VAL A 108 14.38 5.76 -4.88
CA VAL A 108 13.89 4.54 -5.54
C VAL A 108 13.55 3.47 -4.50
N GLU A 109 14.37 3.27 -3.48
CA GLU A 109 14.11 2.29 -2.40
C GLU A 109 12.80 2.61 -1.64
N PHE A 110 12.47 3.88 -1.42
CA PHE A 110 11.18 4.28 -0.85
C PHE A 110 10.00 4.02 -1.82
N ASP A 111 10.18 4.33 -3.10
CA ASP A 111 9.16 4.12 -4.13
C ASP A 111 8.87 2.63 -4.37
N GLU A 112 9.88 1.76 -4.30
CA GLU A 112 9.71 0.30 -4.42
C GLU A 112 8.71 -0.27 -3.39
N VAL A 113 8.71 0.26 -2.16
CA VAL A 113 7.75 -0.16 -1.12
C VAL A 113 6.33 0.22 -1.51
N LEU A 114 6.14 1.46 -1.98
CA LEU A 114 4.84 1.95 -2.45
C LEU A 114 4.37 1.20 -3.69
N GLU A 115 5.29 0.84 -4.59
CA GLU A 115 4.98 0.17 -5.84
C GLU A 115 4.43 -1.25 -5.61
N VAL A 116 4.95 -1.98 -4.62
CA VAL A 116 4.38 -3.28 -4.20
C VAL A 116 2.92 -3.13 -3.75
N GLN A 117 2.63 -2.12 -2.93
CA GLN A 117 1.29 -1.84 -2.45
C GLN A 117 0.35 -1.38 -3.58
N ARG A 118 0.85 -0.51 -4.47
CA ARG A 118 0.12 -0.03 -5.65
C ARG A 118 -0.27 -1.19 -6.57
N LYS A 119 0.67 -2.09 -6.87
CA LYS A 119 0.40 -3.29 -7.67
C LYS A 119 -0.71 -4.14 -7.06
N HIS A 120 -0.69 -4.33 -5.74
CA HIS A 120 -1.73 -5.10 -5.05
C HIS A 120 -3.11 -4.42 -5.17
N VAL A 121 -3.19 -3.12 -4.86
CA VAL A 121 -4.47 -2.37 -4.92
C VAL A 121 -5.00 -2.30 -6.33
N TYR A 122 -4.15 -2.04 -7.33
CA TYR A 122 -4.57 -1.96 -8.72
C TYR A 122 -4.97 -3.31 -9.29
N ALA A 123 -4.29 -4.40 -8.90
CA ALA A 123 -4.73 -5.75 -9.25
C ALA A 123 -6.12 -6.05 -8.67
N LEU A 124 -6.34 -5.72 -7.40
CA LEU A 124 -7.66 -5.88 -6.76
C LEU A 124 -8.73 -5.02 -7.44
N ARG A 125 -8.43 -3.74 -7.70
CA ARG A 125 -9.34 -2.81 -8.38
C ARG A 125 -9.70 -3.29 -9.78
N GLN A 126 -8.72 -3.76 -10.56
CA GLN A 126 -8.96 -4.34 -11.89
C GLN A 126 -9.83 -5.59 -11.78
N LEU A 127 -9.56 -6.48 -10.82
CA LEU A 127 -10.38 -7.67 -10.59
C LEU A 127 -11.84 -7.33 -10.27
N ILE A 128 -12.11 -6.28 -9.50
CA ILE A 128 -13.48 -5.83 -9.20
C ILE A 128 -14.18 -5.24 -10.44
N LEU A 129 -13.43 -4.52 -11.29
CA LEU A 129 -13.97 -3.85 -12.48
C LEU A 129 -14.20 -4.82 -13.65
N THR A 130 -13.25 -5.71 -13.92
CA THR A 130 -13.28 -6.62 -15.06
C THR A 130 -13.79 -8.01 -14.71
N GLY A 131 -13.85 -8.35 -13.42
CA GLY A 131 -14.27 -9.67 -12.97
C GLY A 131 -15.74 -9.95 -13.23
N ASP A 132 -16.04 -11.23 -13.39
CA ASP A 132 -17.42 -11.72 -13.45
C ASP A 132 -18.17 -11.27 -12.19
N SER A 133 -19.46 -11.00 -12.33
CA SER A 133 -20.24 -10.48 -11.20
C SER A 133 -20.31 -11.47 -10.02
N GLU A 134 -20.25 -12.78 -10.30
CA GLU A 134 -20.13 -13.80 -9.24
C GLU A 134 -18.84 -13.66 -8.42
N SER A 135 -17.75 -13.20 -9.03
CA SER A 135 -16.47 -12.97 -8.32
C SER A 135 -16.56 -11.77 -7.38
N CYS A 136 -17.32 -10.74 -7.72
CA CYS A 136 -17.51 -9.57 -6.87
C CYS A 136 -18.30 -9.93 -5.59
N SER A 137 -19.43 -10.63 -5.73
CA SER A 137 -20.23 -11.07 -4.60
C SER A 137 -19.45 -12.02 -3.69
N GLN A 138 -18.64 -12.93 -4.27
CA GLN A 138 -17.72 -13.78 -3.49
C GLN A 138 -16.70 -12.97 -2.67
N HIS A 139 -16.18 -11.88 -3.24
CA HIS A 139 -15.24 -11.01 -2.56
C HIS A 139 -15.89 -10.25 -1.39
N ILE A 140 -17.16 -9.86 -1.56
CA ILE A 140 -17.97 -9.27 -0.48
C ILE A 140 -18.17 -10.25 0.67
N PHE A 141 -18.48 -11.52 0.36
CA PHE A 141 -18.60 -12.54 1.41
C PHE A 141 -17.29 -12.78 2.14
N GLN A 142 -16.16 -12.73 1.44
CA GLN A 142 -14.83 -12.76 2.07
C GLN A 142 -14.61 -11.54 2.97
N TYR A 143 -15.07 -10.35 2.57
CA TYR A 143 -14.99 -9.15 3.40
C TYR A 143 -15.86 -9.26 4.65
N MET A 144 -17.09 -9.76 4.52
CA MET A 144 -17.98 -10.02 5.67
C MET A 144 -17.35 -11.00 6.66
N GLN A 145 -16.82 -12.13 6.17
CA GLN A 145 -16.12 -13.09 7.01
C GLN A 145 -14.90 -12.46 7.68
N ALA A 146 -14.04 -11.75 6.94
CA ALA A 146 -12.85 -11.10 7.50
C ALA A 146 -13.19 -10.04 8.56
N VAL A 147 -14.29 -9.29 8.38
CA VAL A 147 -14.76 -8.32 9.38
C VAL A 147 -15.21 -9.03 10.65
N VAL A 148 -15.92 -10.16 10.55
CA VAL A 148 -16.29 -10.99 11.71
C VAL A 148 -15.05 -11.56 12.40
N ASP A 149 -14.09 -12.05 11.62
CA ASP A 149 -12.82 -12.59 12.12
C ASP A 149 -12.08 -11.53 12.96
N GLU A 150 -11.99 -10.29 12.45
CA GLU A 150 -11.38 -9.15 13.16
C GLU A 150 -12.09 -8.83 14.48
N ILE A 151 -13.42 -8.83 14.51
CA ILE A 151 -14.20 -8.63 15.75
C ILE A 151 -13.91 -9.76 16.75
N ILE A 152 -13.88 -11.01 16.30
CA ILE A 152 -13.66 -12.15 17.19
C ILE A 152 -12.25 -12.10 17.75
N PHE A 153 -11.22 -11.91 16.92
CA PHE A 153 -9.84 -11.83 17.39
C PHE A 153 -9.58 -10.64 18.32
N GLY A 154 -10.35 -9.56 18.19
CA GLY A 154 -10.31 -8.43 19.12
C GLY A 154 -10.92 -8.69 20.50
N ASN A 155 -11.82 -9.68 20.63
CA ASN A 155 -12.63 -9.88 21.84
C ASN A 155 -12.51 -11.29 22.46
N VAL A 156 -11.91 -12.25 21.76
CA VAL A 156 -11.81 -13.67 22.14
C VAL A 156 -10.34 -14.11 22.20
N ASP A 157 -9.98 -14.81 23.28
CA ASP A 157 -8.65 -15.41 23.46
C ASP A 157 -8.77 -16.95 23.49
N PRO A 158 -8.31 -17.65 22.44
CA PRO A 158 -8.40 -19.12 22.35
C PRO A 158 -7.67 -19.88 23.47
N LEU A 159 -6.78 -19.22 24.22
CA LEU A 159 -6.05 -19.82 25.34
C LEU A 159 -6.86 -19.83 26.64
N LYS A 160 -7.82 -18.92 26.77
CA LYS A 160 -8.60 -18.71 28.01
C LYS A 160 -10.02 -19.23 27.89
N HIS A 161 -10.64 -19.54 29.04
CA HIS A 161 -12.02 -20.02 29.10
C HIS A 161 -13.01 -18.97 28.57
N PRO A 162 -14.10 -19.35 27.88
CA PRO A 162 -15.10 -18.43 27.34
C PRO A 162 -15.66 -17.40 28.31
N SER A 163 -15.70 -17.70 29.61
CA SER A 163 -16.10 -16.74 30.67
C SER A 163 -15.19 -15.52 30.81
N SER A 164 -13.97 -15.58 30.29
CA SER A 164 -13.02 -14.46 30.29
C SER A 164 -13.05 -13.64 28.99
N TRP A 165 -13.84 -14.07 28.01
CA TRP A 165 -13.98 -13.36 26.73
C TRP A 165 -14.90 -12.16 26.88
N SER A 166 -14.65 -11.13 26.08
CA SER A 166 -15.46 -9.89 26.11
C SER A 166 -16.71 -10.03 25.24
N LEU A 167 -17.63 -10.92 25.62
CA LEU A 167 -18.82 -11.28 24.83
C LEU A 167 -19.77 -10.10 24.61
N GLY A 168 -19.96 -9.24 25.61
CA GLY A 168 -20.79 -8.04 25.45
C GLY A 168 -20.22 -7.03 24.47
N LYS A 169 -18.89 -6.87 24.46
CA LYS A 169 -18.21 -6.00 23.50
C LYS A 169 -18.30 -6.56 22.09
N LEU A 170 -18.14 -7.89 21.94
CA LEU A 170 -18.33 -8.59 20.67
C LEU A 170 -19.74 -8.35 20.11
N LEU A 171 -20.79 -8.53 20.92
CA LEU A 171 -22.17 -8.29 20.49
C LEU A 171 -22.42 -6.83 20.09
N LYS A 172 -21.87 -5.87 20.85
CA LYS A 172 -21.97 -4.43 20.51
C LYS A 172 -21.28 -4.11 19.19
N GLU A 173 -20.07 -4.62 18.98
CA GLU A 173 -19.32 -4.41 17.73
C GLU A 173 -20.03 -5.07 16.53
N LEU A 174 -20.62 -6.26 16.72
CA LEU A 174 -21.39 -6.95 15.69
C LEU A 174 -22.65 -6.17 15.31
N ASN A 175 -23.44 -5.74 16.31
CA ASN A 175 -24.64 -4.93 16.07
C ASN A 175 -24.31 -3.58 15.44
N GLY A 176 -23.18 -2.97 15.82
CA GLY A 176 -22.71 -1.72 15.21
C GLY A 176 -22.45 -1.82 13.70
N ILE A 177 -21.93 -2.97 13.24
CA ILE A 177 -21.65 -3.20 11.81
C ILE A 177 -22.91 -3.57 11.04
N ALA A 178 -23.70 -4.47 11.60
CA ALA A 178 -24.83 -5.01 10.89
C ALA A 178 -26.10 -4.14 10.98
N GLY A 179 -26.07 -3.11 11.83
CA GLY A 179 -27.12 -2.11 11.94
C GLY A 179 -28.50 -2.74 12.17
N LYS A 180 -29.51 -2.16 11.50
CA LYS A 180 -30.91 -2.60 11.62
C LYS A 180 -31.17 -4.01 11.08
N ILE A 181 -30.26 -4.60 10.29
CA ILE A 181 -30.43 -5.96 9.77
C ILE A 181 -30.44 -6.98 10.92
N LEU A 182 -29.70 -6.73 12.00
CA LEU A 182 -29.64 -7.62 13.17
C LEU A 182 -30.56 -7.21 14.33
N ASP A 183 -31.18 -6.02 14.28
CA ASP A 183 -31.99 -5.44 15.36
C ASP A 183 -33.22 -6.28 15.76
N GLY A 184 -33.57 -7.32 14.99
CA GLY A 184 -34.59 -8.31 15.38
C GLY A 184 -34.04 -9.69 15.80
N SER A 185 -32.84 -10.06 15.35
CA SER A 185 -32.29 -11.41 15.55
C SER A 185 -31.40 -11.53 16.79
N PHE A 186 -30.64 -10.49 17.10
CA PHE A 186 -29.76 -10.44 18.28
C PHE A 186 -30.31 -9.53 19.40
N SER A 187 -31.43 -8.85 19.18
CA SER A 187 -32.12 -8.04 20.17
C SER A 187 -32.72 -8.91 21.28
N GLY A 188 -31.99 -9.09 22.37
CA GLY A 188 -32.41 -9.89 23.51
C GLY A 188 -31.46 -11.02 23.88
N ILE A 189 -30.41 -11.26 23.09
CA ILE A 189 -29.37 -12.23 23.42
C ILE A 189 -28.44 -11.61 24.44
N THR A 190 -28.39 -12.22 25.63
CA THR A 190 -27.51 -11.77 26.70
C THR A 190 -26.13 -12.43 26.60
N GLU A 191 -25.13 -11.86 27.27
CA GLU A 191 -23.79 -12.47 27.39
C GLU A 191 -23.87 -13.88 28.00
N GLU A 192 -24.83 -14.10 28.89
CA GLU A 192 -25.07 -15.38 29.55
C GLU A 192 -25.58 -16.43 28.56
N ASP A 193 -26.40 -16.05 27.59
CA ASP A 193 -26.92 -16.96 26.57
C ASP A 193 -25.79 -17.43 25.66
N LEU A 194 -24.96 -16.50 25.18
CA LEU A 194 -23.75 -16.82 24.42
C LEU A 194 -22.81 -17.74 25.20
N LEU A 195 -22.57 -17.44 26.49
CA LEU A 195 -21.71 -18.27 27.33
C LEU A 195 -22.26 -19.69 27.48
N LYS A 196 -23.58 -19.85 27.68
CA LYS A 196 -24.25 -21.16 27.74
C LYS A 196 -24.10 -21.91 26.41
N SER A 197 -24.27 -21.23 25.27
CA SER A 197 -24.07 -21.82 23.94
C SER A 197 -22.64 -22.33 23.77
N LEU A 198 -21.64 -21.51 24.12
CA LEU A 198 -20.22 -21.84 23.99
C LEU A 198 -19.80 -22.98 24.93
N ALA A 199 -20.36 -23.03 26.14
CA ALA A 199 -20.12 -24.11 27.09
C ALA A 199 -20.69 -25.45 26.61
N GLN A 200 -21.82 -25.44 25.90
CA GLN A 200 -22.40 -26.64 25.28
C GLN A 200 -21.57 -27.14 24.10
N LEU A 201 -20.98 -26.23 23.31
CA LEU A 201 -20.11 -26.60 22.19
C LEU A 201 -18.86 -27.35 22.58
N HIS A 202 -18.25 -27.00 23.71
CA HIS A 202 -17.03 -27.69 24.16
C HIS A 202 -17.26 -29.19 24.43
N LYS A 203 -18.53 -29.60 24.63
CA LYS A 203 -18.91 -31.01 24.85
C LYS A 203 -19.20 -31.77 23.55
N LEU A 204 -19.31 -31.10 22.41
CA LEU A 204 -19.60 -31.73 21.12
C LEU A 204 -18.30 -32.16 20.43
N SER A 205 -18.09 -33.48 20.35
CA SER A 205 -16.92 -34.10 19.71
C SER A 205 -17.03 -34.25 18.19
N SER A 206 -18.25 -34.15 17.63
CA SER A 206 -18.51 -34.15 16.20
C SER A 206 -19.65 -33.19 15.87
N VAL A 207 -19.38 -32.19 15.03
CA VAL A 207 -20.38 -31.24 14.57
C VAL A 207 -20.56 -31.44 13.07
N ASP A 208 -21.78 -31.71 12.62
CA ASP A 208 -22.11 -31.58 11.20
C ASP A 208 -22.04 -30.11 10.82
N ILE A 209 -21.05 -29.79 9.99
CA ILE A 209 -20.66 -28.45 9.58
C ILE A 209 -21.79 -27.76 8.79
N ASN A 210 -22.71 -28.51 8.17
CA ASN A 210 -23.70 -27.96 7.23
C ASN A 210 -25.01 -27.50 7.89
N ASP A 211 -25.36 -28.01 9.08
CA ASP A 211 -26.59 -27.65 9.82
C ASP A 211 -26.28 -27.05 11.20
N PHE A 212 -25.07 -26.54 11.38
CA PHE A 212 -24.62 -26.03 12.67
C PHE A 212 -25.28 -24.70 13.04
N TYR A 213 -25.98 -24.69 14.18
CA TYR A 213 -26.40 -23.48 14.87
C TYR A 213 -26.02 -23.56 16.34
N LEU A 214 -25.67 -22.41 16.92
CA LEU A 214 -25.40 -22.32 18.34
C LEU A 214 -26.72 -22.47 19.13
N PRO A 215 -26.78 -23.35 20.14
CA PRO A 215 -27.97 -23.45 21.00
C PRO A 215 -28.27 -22.08 21.63
N ASN A 216 -29.53 -21.67 21.75
CA ASN A 216 -29.94 -20.33 22.25
C ASN A 216 -29.61 -19.11 21.37
N LEU A 217 -29.08 -19.31 20.17
CA LEU A 217 -28.88 -18.22 19.20
C LEU A 217 -29.81 -18.39 17.98
N PRO A 218 -30.14 -17.30 17.26
CA PRO A 218 -31.02 -17.35 16.10
C PRO A 218 -30.45 -18.27 15.03
N LYS A 219 -31.33 -19.03 14.37
CA LYS A 219 -30.90 -19.79 13.19
C LYS A 219 -30.63 -18.81 12.06
N PRO A 220 -29.54 -18.99 11.29
CA PRO A 220 -29.33 -18.22 10.08
C PRO A 220 -30.58 -18.34 9.19
N PRO A 221 -31.11 -17.22 8.66
CA PRO A 221 -32.42 -17.19 8.04
C PRO A 221 -32.55 -18.06 6.77
N ASN A 222 -31.43 -18.46 6.17
CA ASN A 222 -31.34 -19.57 5.23
C ASN A 222 -30.15 -20.49 5.55
N ALA A 223 -30.42 -21.75 5.91
CA ALA A 223 -29.37 -22.75 6.15
C ALA A 223 -28.50 -22.95 4.88
N PHE A 224 -27.28 -22.42 4.90
CA PHE A 224 -26.12 -22.78 4.06
C PHE A 224 -26.29 -22.90 2.52
N ARG A 225 -27.36 -22.37 1.91
CA ARG A 225 -27.49 -22.41 0.44
C ARG A 225 -26.68 -21.34 -0.31
N GLY A 226 -26.40 -20.20 0.31
CA GLY A 226 -25.81 -19.04 -0.36
C GLY A 226 -24.36 -19.23 -0.84
N ILE A 227 -23.56 -20.01 -0.12
CA ILE A 227 -22.14 -20.24 -0.42
C ILE A 227 -21.94 -21.50 -1.29
N CYS A 228 -22.97 -22.34 -1.43
CA CYS A 228 -22.91 -23.64 -2.12
C CYS A 228 -23.40 -23.63 -3.57
N ARG A 229 -23.29 -22.52 -4.32
CA ARG A 229 -23.66 -22.55 -5.75
C ARG A 229 -22.73 -23.39 -6.63
N LYS A 230 -21.52 -23.78 -6.19
CA LYS A 230 -20.70 -24.87 -6.79
C LYS A 230 -19.78 -25.51 -5.73
N ASN A 231 -19.56 -26.83 -5.78
CA ASN A 231 -18.66 -27.58 -4.86
C ASN A 231 -17.22 -27.02 -4.72
N SER A 232 -16.79 -26.12 -5.62
CA SER A 232 -15.50 -25.43 -5.56
C SER A 232 -15.44 -24.31 -4.51
N SER A 233 -16.55 -23.67 -4.15
CA SER A 233 -16.57 -22.59 -3.16
C SER A 233 -16.45 -23.13 -1.75
N LEU A 234 -17.00 -24.30 -1.41
CA LEU A 234 -16.88 -24.89 -0.06
C LEU A 234 -15.44 -25.30 0.28
N LYS A 235 -14.66 -25.85 -0.67
CA LYS A 235 -13.22 -26.13 -0.48
C LYS A 235 -12.39 -24.86 -0.34
N ARG A 236 -12.73 -23.80 -1.10
CA ARG A 236 -12.06 -22.48 -1.01
C ARG A 236 -12.47 -21.72 0.25
N TRP A 237 -13.70 -21.87 0.69
CA TRP A 237 -14.30 -21.33 1.91
C TRP A 237 -13.75 -22.03 3.15
N LEU A 238 -13.58 -23.36 3.11
CA LEU A 238 -12.81 -24.09 4.11
C LEU A 238 -11.36 -23.62 4.14
N ALA A 239 -10.73 -23.27 3.01
CA ALA A 239 -9.39 -22.69 3.02
C ALA A 239 -9.33 -21.26 3.59
N ILE A 240 -10.37 -20.43 3.40
CA ILE A 240 -10.51 -19.09 4.01
C ILE A 240 -10.74 -19.21 5.53
N CYS A 241 -11.54 -20.18 5.97
CA CYS A 241 -11.79 -20.47 7.38
C CYS A 241 -10.72 -21.36 8.04
N CYS A 242 -9.81 -21.97 7.29
CA CYS A 242 -8.68 -22.74 7.85
C CYS A 242 -7.41 -21.90 7.98
N ASP A 243 -7.52 -20.56 8.02
CA ASP A 243 -6.38 -19.73 8.35
C ASP A 243 -5.85 -20.11 9.74
N ASP A 244 -4.62 -20.66 9.79
CA ASP A 244 -3.91 -21.13 10.98
C ASP A 244 -3.49 -19.97 11.92
N SER A 245 -4.07 -18.78 11.74
CA SER A 245 -3.76 -17.56 12.51
C SER A 245 -4.33 -17.58 13.93
N THR A 246 -5.27 -18.48 14.22
CA THR A 246 -5.72 -18.70 15.61
C THR A 246 -4.60 -19.32 16.42
N LYS A 247 -4.14 -18.65 17.48
CA LYS A 247 -3.18 -19.24 18.43
C LYS A 247 -3.67 -20.62 18.86
N ASP A 248 -2.80 -21.63 18.75
CA ASP A 248 -3.12 -22.98 19.22
C ASP A 248 -3.46 -22.93 20.70
N GLY A 249 -4.73 -23.19 21.01
CA GLY A 249 -5.29 -23.03 22.34
C GLY A 249 -6.41 -24.01 22.58
N ARG A 250 -6.70 -24.30 23.86
CA ARG A 250 -7.70 -25.27 24.28
C ARG A 250 -9.11 -24.97 23.73
N TYR A 251 -9.40 -23.72 23.40
CA TYR A 251 -10.69 -23.28 22.86
C TYR A 251 -10.64 -22.90 21.37
N ARG A 252 -9.58 -23.29 20.64
CA ARG A 252 -9.44 -23.02 19.19
C ARG A 252 -10.66 -23.48 18.39
N ALA A 253 -11.14 -24.70 18.65
CA ALA A 253 -12.32 -25.24 17.98
C ALA A 253 -13.58 -24.40 18.25
N THR A 254 -13.80 -24.00 19.50
CA THR A 254 -14.92 -23.15 19.91
C THR A 254 -14.84 -21.77 19.25
N THR A 255 -13.66 -21.15 19.20
CA THR A 255 -13.46 -19.87 18.51
C THR A 255 -13.73 -19.98 17.01
N ASN A 256 -13.26 -21.05 16.37
CA ASN A 256 -13.51 -21.29 14.94
C ASN A 256 -15.00 -21.53 14.63
N LEU A 257 -15.71 -22.25 15.49
CA LEU A 257 -17.16 -22.45 15.35
C LEU A 257 -17.94 -21.14 15.51
N LEU A 258 -17.56 -20.30 16.49
CA LEU A 258 -18.17 -18.98 16.67
C LEU A 258 -17.93 -18.09 15.45
N ARG A 259 -16.71 -18.09 14.93
CA ARG A 259 -16.29 -17.34 13.73
C ARG A 259 -17.04 -17.73 12.48
N LYS A 260 -17.18 -19.05 12.29
CA LYS A 260 -18.00 -19.60 11.24
C LYS A 260 -19.46 -19.16 11.40
N TYR A 261 -20.07 -19.42 12.56
CA TYR A 261 -21.48 -19.15 12.79
C TYR A 261 -21.83 -17.68 12.56
N LEU A 262 -21.04 -16.74 13.10
CA LEU A 262 -21.31 -15.31 12.93
C LEU A 262 -21.07 -14.84 11.49
N GLY A 263 -20.05 -15.37 10.81
CA GLY A 263 -19.80 -15.07 9.41
C GLY A 263 -20.93 -15.53 8.50
N ASP A 264 -21.35 -16.79 8.66
CA ASP A 264 -22.47 -17.37 7.92
C ASP A 264 -23.78 -16.63 8.24
N PHE A 265 -23.97 -16.20 9.49
CA PHE A 265 -25.15 -15.41 9.88
C PHE A 265 -25.22 -14.09 9.13
N ILE A 266 -24.14 -13.28 9.13
CA ILE A 266 -24.13 -11.99 8.42
C ILE A 266 -24.35 -12.18 6.92
N ILE A 267 -23.68 -13.17 6.32
CA ILE A 267 -23.82 -13.45 4.88
C ILE A 267 -25.25 -13.87 4.55
N ALA A 268 -25.85 -14.75 5.35
CA ALA A 268 -27.24 -15.18 5.16
C ALA A 268 -28.21 -13.99 5.31
N SER A 269 -28.06 -13.19 6.36
CA SER A 269 -28.88 -11.99 6.55
C SER A 269 -28.75 -10.99 5.41
N TYR A 270 -27.54 -10.77 4.88
CA TYR A 270 -27.33 -9.94 3.71
C TYR A 270 -28.09 -10.46 2.48
N LEU A 271 -27.94 -11.76 2.19
CA LEU A 271 -28.59 -12.39 1.04
C LEU A 271 -30.11 -12.33 1.14
N ASP A 272 -30.65 -12.46 2.34
CA ASP A 272 -32.10 -12.46 2.56
C ASP A 272 -32.67 -11.05 2.39
N VAL A 273 -32.02 -10.02 2.93
CA VAL A 273 -32.42 -8.63 2.72
C VAL A 273 -32.34 -8.25 1.23
N VAL A 274 -31.29 -8.70 0.53
CA VAL A 274 -31.15 -8.49 -0.93
C VAL A 274 -32.28 -9.19 -1.70
N GLN A 275 -32.65 -10.42 -1.32
CA GLN A 275 -33.75 -11.14 -1.97
C GLN A 275 -35.12 -10.48 -1.69
N GLU A 276 -35.37 -10.08 -0.44
CA GLU A 276 -36.61 -9.42 -0.01
C GLU A 276 -36.80 -8.05 -0.67
N SER A 277 -35.69 -7.38 -1.02
CA SER A 277 -35.73 -6.06 -1.66
C SER A 277 -36.36 -6.07 -3.06
N GLY A 278 -36.41 -7.23 -3.73
CA GLY A 278 -37.07 -7.40 -5.03
C GLY A 278 -36.39 -6.70 -6.21
N TYR A 279 -35.17 -6.16 -6.03
CA TYR A 279 -34.39 -5.58 -7.13
C TYR A 279 -33.82 -6.65 -8.06
N ASP A 280 -33.57 -6.28 -9.32
CA ASP A 280 -32.92 -7.16 -10.28
C ASP A 280 -31.46 -7.46 -9.89
N ASP A 281 -31.00 -8.67 -10.22
CA ASP A 281 -29.65 -9.15 -9.92
C ASP A 281 -28.58 -8.26 -10.58
N ALA A 282 -28.85 -7.71 -11.77
CA ALA A 282 -27.93 -6.77 -12.42
C ALA A 282 -27.74 -5.48 -11.61
N TYR A 283 -28.82 -4.98 -11.01
CA TYR A 283 -28.78 -3.78 -10.17
C TYR A 283 -28.03 -4.03 -8.86
N VAL A 284 -28.31 -5.15 -8.18
CA VAL A 284 -27.57 -5.56 -6.98
C VAL A 284 -26.07 -5.60 -7.25
N LYS A 285 -25.67 -6.24 -8.36
CA LYS A 285 -24.27 -6.37 -8.77
C LYS A 285 -23.61 -5.02 -9.09
N GLU A 286 -24.36 -4.09 -9.68
CA GLU A 286 -23.87 -2.73 -9.95
C GLU A 286 -23.58 -1.99 -8.65
N ILE A 287 -24.49 -2.05 -7.67
CA ILE A 287 -24.31 -1.46 -6.35
C ILE A 287 -23.12 -2.08 -5.61
N GLU A 288 -23.04 -3.42 -5.59
CA GLU A 288 -21.93 -4.16 -4.98
C GLU A 288 -20.57 -3.69 -5.54
N ARG A 289 -20.46 -3.61 -6.87
CA ARG A 289 -19.24 -3.15 -7.54
C ARG A 289 -18.95 -1.68 -7.24
N ALA A 290 -19.97 -0.83 -7.29
CA ALA A 290 -19.82 0.61 -7.05
C ALA A 290 -19.31 0.88 -5.64
N VAL A 291 -19.90 0.24 -4.63
CA VAL A 291 -19.47 0.38 -3.22
C VAL A 291 -18.05 -0.12 -3.04
N LEU A 292 -17.71 -1.31 -3.55
CA LEU A 292 -16.36 -1.87 -3.45
C LEU A 292 -15.27 -0.97 -4.04
N VAL A 293 -15.49 -0.46 -5.25
CA VAL A 293 -14.50 0.40 -5.92
C VAL A 293 -14.38 1.74 -5.20
N LYS A 294 -15.51 2.33 -4.79
CA LYS A 294 -15.53 3.64 -4.15
C LYS A 294 -14.82 3.60 -2.79
N THR A 295 -15.08 2.60 -1.95
CA THR A 295 -14.42 2.46 -0.65
C THR A 295 -12.93 2.22 -0.82
N LEU A 296 -12.53 1.35 -1.76
CA LEU A 296 -11.12 1.08 -2.07
C LEU A 296 -10.40 2.34 -2.55
N ASP A 297 -10.98 3.10 -3.48
CA ASP A 297 -10.38 4.31 -4.04
C ASP A 297 -10.25 5.41 -2.97
N CYS A 298 -11.22 5.55 -2.06
CA CYS A 298 -11.19 6.51 -0.97
C CYS A 298 -10.01 6.22 -0.02
N PHE A 299 -9.93 5.01 0.51
CA PHE A 299 -8.86 4.63 1.45
C PHE A 299 -7.48 4.57 0.79
N TRP A 300 -7.40 4.18 -0.49
CA TRP A 300 -6.14 4.18 -1.22
C TRP A 300 -5.58 5.59 -1.38
N ARG A 301 -6.42 6.57 -1.72
CA ARG A 301 -6.01 7.98 -1.80
C ARG A 301 -5.49 8.49 -0.46
N ASP A 302 -6.19 8.20 0.64
CA ASP A 302 -5.78 8.61 1.98
C ASP A 302 -4.47 7.92 2.39
N HIS A 303 -4.30 6.66 2.04
CA HIS A 303 -3.06 5.91 2.24
C HIS A 303 -1.88 6.53 1.49
N LEU A 304 -2.04 6.94 0.24
CA LEU A 304 -0.98 7.63 -0.52
C LEU A 304 -0.55 8.94 0.17
N VAL A 305 -1.50 9.71 0.69
CA VAL A 305 -1.19 10.92 1.48
C VAL A 305 -0.45 10.57 2.76
N ASN A 306 -0.89 9.53 3.48
CA ASN A 306 -0.24 9.06 4.70
C ASN A 306 1.18 8.54 4.45
N MET A 307 1.42 7.84 3.33
CA MET A 307 2.74 7.35 2.95
C MET A 307 3.69 8.49 2.58
N ASN A 308 3.20 9.55 1.94
CA ASN A 308 4.01 10.74 1.66
C ASN A 308 4.40 11.47 2.97
N ARG A 309 3.46 11.59 3.91
CA ARG A 309 3.72 12.13 5.26
C ARG A 309 4.71 11.26 6.04
N LEU A 310 4.58 9.94 5.97
CA LEU A 310 5.47 8.99 6.62
C LEU A 310 6.90 9.10 6.08
N SER A 311 7.08 9.18 4.76
CA SER A 311 8.40 9.34 4.14
C SER A 311 9.11 10.60 4.66
N SER A 312 8.38 11.71 4.75
CA SER A 312 8.92 12.97 5.30
C SER A 312 9.25 12.85 6.80
N ALA A 313 8.40 12.21 7.58
CA ALA A 313 8.57 12.09 9.04
C ALA A 313 9.70 11.13 9.42
N VAL A 314 9.91 10.06 8.67
CA VAL A 314 10.93 9.04 8.97
C VAL A 314 12.34 9.57 8.72
N ASN A 315 12.52 10.48 7.75
CA ASN A 315 13.76 11.23 7.57
C ASN A 315 14.12 12.13 8.77
N VAL A 316 13.14 12.56 9.57
CA VAL A 316 13.40 13.26 10.84
C VAL A 316 13.73 12.28 11.96
N ARG A 317 13.20 11.05 11.93
CA ARG A 317 13.46 10.04 12.97
C ARG A 317 14.83 9.38 12.84
N SER A 318 15.49 9.47 11.69
CA SER A 318 16.85 8.94 11.50
C SER A 318 17.90 9.55 12.44
N PHE A 319 17.62 10.70 13.07
CA PHE A 319 18.46 11.25 14.15
C PHE A 319 18.56 10.31 15.38
N GLY A 320 17.64 9.34 15.51
CA GLY A 320 17.64 8.32 16.56
C GLY A 320 18.46 7.05 16.26
N HIS A 321 19.38 7.07 15.29
CA HIS A 321 20.21 5.92 14.88
C HIS A 321 19.44 4.69 14.35
N ARG A 322 18.19 4.86 13.95
CA ARG A 322 17.41 3.83 13.25
C ARG A 322 17.46 4.07 11.76
N ASN A 323 17.45 2.97 10.98
CA ASN A 323 17.45 3.06 9.53
C ASN A 323 16.07 3.56 9.05
N PRO A 324 15.97 4.77 8.45
CA PRO A 324 14.70 5.31 7.99
C PRO A 324 13.99 4.42 6.97
N LEU A 325 14.71 3.74 6.07
CA LEU A 325 14.07 2.86 5.09
C LEU A 325 13.34 1.68 5.76
N GLU A 326 13.93 1.11 6.80
CA GLU A 326 13.32 -0.02 7.53
C GLU A 326 12.10 0.43 8.34
N GLU A 327 12.15 1.60 8.98
CA GLU A 327 10.97 2.18 9.64
C GLU A 327 9.84 2.42 8.64
N TYR A 328 10.16 2.98 7.48
CA TYR A 328 9.18 3.24 6.43
C TYR A 328 8.52 1.96 5.92
N LYS A 329 9.29 0.88 5.74
CA LYS A 329 8.75 -0.44 5.36
C LYS A 329 7.80 -0.97 6.42
N ILE A 330 8.19 -0.93 7.70
CA ILE A 330 7.40 -1.46 8.80
C ILE A 330 6.12 -0.65 8.99
N ASP A 331 6.23 0.66 9.19
CA ASP A 331 5.08 1.54 9.40
C ASP A 331 4.19 1.59 8.15
N GLY A 332 4.78 1.62 6.96
CA GLY A 332 4.05 1.60 5.69
C GLY A 332 3.27 0.31 5.47
N CYS A 333 3.82 -0.85 5.87
CA CYS A 333 3.10 -2.13 5.86
C CYS A 333 1.93 -2.12 6.86
N ARG A 334 2.14 -1.60 8.07
CA ARG A 334 1.08 -1.48 9.09
C ARG A 334 -0.05 -0.56 8.62
N PHE A 335 0.26 0.59 8.03
CA PHE A 335 -0.72 1.50 7.44
C PHE A 335 -1.50 0.82 6.31
N PHE A 336 -0.82 0.06 5.46
CA PHE A 336 -1.46 -0.67 4.38
C PHE A 336 -2.42 -1.75 4.87
N ILE A 337 -2.04 -2.55 5.87
CA ILE A 337 -2.92 -3.55 6.48
C ILE A 337 -4.14 -2.87 7.13
N SER A 338 -3.91 -1.76 7.85
CA SER A 338 -4.97 -0.97 8.45
C SER A 338 -5.94 -0.40 7.40
N MET A 339 -5.41 0.09 6.28
CA MET A 339 -6.21 0.58 5.15
C MET A 339 -7.08 -0.53 4.56
N LEU A 340 -6.52 -1.74 4.36
CA LEU A 340 -7.28 -2.88 3.85
C LEU A 340 -8.38 -3.31 4.82
N SER A 341 -8.12 -3.38 6.12
CA SER A 341 -9.14 -3.67 7.15
C SER A 341 -10.25 -2.61 7.16
N ALA A 342 -9.89 -1.33 7.14
CA ALA A 342 -10.85 -0.23 7.08
C ALA A 342 -11.71 -0.28 5.80
N THR A 343 -11.10 -0.62 4.66
CA THR A 343 -11.81 -0.80 3.38
C THR A 343 -12.85 -1.92 3.48
N ARG A 344 -12.47 -3.08 4.03
CA ARG A 344 -13.40 -4.21 4.23
C ARG A 344 -14.57 -3.81 5.11
N ARG A 345 -14.27 -3.22 6.27
CA ARG A 345 -15.27 -2.78 7.25
C ARG A 345 -16.26 -1.79 6.64
N LEU A 346 -15.77 -0.71 6.02
CA LEU A 346 -16.64 0.31 5.44
C LEU A 346 -17.47 -0.24 4.28
N THR A 347 -16.93 -1.14 3.47
CA THR A 347 -17.68 -1.79 2.38
C THR A 347 -18.85 -2.58 2.94
N VAL A 348 -18.61 -3.43 3.94
CA VAL A 348 -19.64 -4.25 4.58
C VAL A 348 -20.70 -3.37 5.25
N GLU A 349 -20.27 -2.37 6.04
CA GLU A 349 -21.18 -1.43 6.70
C GLU A 349 -22.03 -0.65 5.69
N SER A 350 -21.43 -0.17 4.59
CA SER A 350 -22.14 0.58 3.55
C SER A 350 -23.18 -0.28 2.84
N LEU A 351 -22.85 -1.53 2.51
CA LEU A 351 -23.78 -2.47 1.86
C LEU A 351 -24.93 -2.84 2.80
N LEU A 352 -24.64 -3.23 4.04
CA LEU A 352 -25.66 -3.59 5.02
C LEU A 352 -26.59 -2.39 5.30
N ARG A 353 -26.04 -1.19 5.42
CA ARG A 353 -26.85 0.03 5.59
C ARG A 353 -27.70 0.33 4.36
N TYR A 354 -27.15 0.21 3.16
CA TYR A 354 -27.87 0.47 1.91
C TYR A 354 -29.11 -0.41 1.78
N TRP A 355 -28.95 -1.72 1.97
CA TRP A 355 -30.05 -2.68 1.82
C TRP A 355 -31.06 -2.60 2.96
N SER A 356 -30.69 -2.07 4.13
CA SER A 356 -31.62 -1.79 5.23
C SER A 356 -32.60 -0.65 4.93
N SER A 357 -32.20 0.34 4.13
CA SER A 357 -33.02 1.51 3.78
C SER A 357 -32.69 2.01 2.37
N PRO A 358 -33.15 1.32 1.31
CA PRO A 358 -32.81 1.69 -0.08
C PRO A 358 -33.38 3.05 -0.49
N MET A 359 -34.52 3.46 0.08
CA MET A 359 -35.25 4.67 -0.30
C MET A 359 -34.60 5.98 0.19
N GLU A 360 -33.68 5.93 1.16
CA GLU A 360 -32.90 7.10 1.62
C GLU A 360 -31.52 7.20 0.93
N SER A 361 -31.17 6.22 0.09
CA SER A 361 -29.78 5.96 -0.32
C SER A 361 -29.32 6.65 -1.62
N GLN A 362 -29.93 7.79 -2.00
CA GLN A 362 -29.28 8.70 -2.97
C GLN A 362 -27.95 9.27 -2.45
N GLU A 363 -27.70 9.14 -1.14
CA GLU A 363 -26.47 9.53 -0.46
C GLU A 363 -25.27 8.58 -0.65
N LEU A 364 -25.42 7.43 -1.33
CA LEU A 364 -24.26 6.58 -1.68
C LEU A 364 -23.19 7.34 -2.49
N TYR A 365 -23.60 8.42 -3.16
CA TYR A 365 -22.71 9.31 -3.91
C TYR A 365 -21.99 10.37 -3.05
N VAL A 366 -22.34 10.56 -1.77
CA VAL A 366 -21.89 11.70 -0.95
C VAL A 366 -20.79 11.37 0.08
N LEU A 367 -20.55 10.09 0.40
CA LEU A 367 -19.42 9.68 1.26
C LEU A 367 -18.06 9.74 0.55
#